data_AF-A0A399CSQ8-F1
#
_entry.id   AF-A0A399CSQ8-F1
#
_cell.length_a   1.000
_cell.length_b   1.000
_cell.length_c   1.000
_cell.angle_alpha   90.00
_cell.angle_beta   90.00
_cell.angle_gamma   90.00
#
_symmetry.space_group_name_H-M   'P 1'
#
loop_
_entity.id
_entity.type
_entity.pdbx_description
1 polymer ?
#
loop_
_entity_poly.entity_id
_entity_poly.type
_entity_poly.pdbx_seq_one_letter_code
_entity_poly.pdbx_strand_id
1 'polypeptide(L)'
;MSCTPSKSENDNVSINNIEKYREMRKEKRNQPRPVIHNNDGCDAYLFPSDRGFSIQNFLDFRSAGLKGTDVSTISYCTITSSFGQFTHNTRVGEFLTLTHNRPGRKNIVPEFVALGTDPLEVTSNYARENGFEFFWSNRINDTHDAGHRPDNPYERWSKLKQAHPEYLFGTVGERLPHGRWSSVDFSHKEIRDLCVQYYTEVCENYDVDGIELDFFRHLYLFKEVARGSLASEVQLDMMTDMLTQIREMTERVGMKKGKTILVLVRIPDSMEYCRGVGIDLETWMEKGLVDIVVGSGYFRLNFWKYLVNAGHKYGVKVYAGLSEPRVKKEHALLMRLQSPVYRARSAAAWQAGVDGIYIFNEYNTRSRYLKEIGSADKLKDRNKLYFATYRNGNPNSYLFEGKSYSNLPDITPTNPHVIDSSPLKVQFELGDESVPAQMAFILYSEGGNPEYFKASLNGTELPFLKNVKNEITVFSIPQESVLSGMNEVSISYNQEKDKVTLFDSAILVQRDSDDPDTKELANLCFGN
;
A
#
# COMPACT_ATOMS: atom_id res chain seq x y z
N MET A 1 -21.51 26.74 38.46
CA MET A 1 -20.67 25.61 38.91
C MET A 1 -19.98 25.08 37.66
N SER A 2 -18.68 25.30 37.56
CA SER A 2 -17.86 24.86 36.44
C SER A 2 -17.39 23.43 36.73
N CYS A 3 -17.69 22.50 35.84
CA CYS A 3 -17.12 21.16 35.85
C CYS A 3 -16.04 21.12 34.77
N THR A 4 -14.81 21.35 35.18
CA THR A 4 -13.61 20.96 34.42
C THR A 4 -13.57 19.44 34.31
N PRO A 5 -13.36 18.84 33.13
CA PRO A 5 -13.09 17.41 33.04
C PRO A 5 -11.70 17.14 33.62
N SER A 6 -11.62 16.20 34.57
CA SER A 6 -10.38 15.70 35.11
C SER A 6 -9.53 15.09 33.99
N LYS A 7 -8.32 15.63 33.77
CA LYS A 7 -7.25 14.89 33.08
C LYS A 7 -7.08 13.57 33.84
N SER A 8 -7.31 12.44 33.18
CA SER A 8 -6.84 11.17 33.69
C SER A 8 -5.31 11.19 33.62
N GLU A 9 -4.67 11.48 34.74
CA GLU A 9 -3.29 11.10 35.00
C GLU A 9 -3.23 9.56 34.90
N ASN A 10 -2.96 9.05 33.69
CA ASN A 10 -2.45 7.71 33.58
C ASN A 10 -1.01 7.75 34.08
N ASP A 11 -0.79 7.17 35.25
CA ASP A 11 0.52 6.82 35.79
C ASP A 11 1.23 5.85 34.83
N ASN A 12 1.75 6.35 33.72
CA ASN A 12 2.70 5.61 32.90
C ASN A 12 4.04 5.60 33.63
N VAL A 13 4.17 4.68 34.58
CA VAL A 13 5.42 4.41 35.26
C VAL A 13 6.47 4.02 34.22
N SER A 14 7.60 4.73 34.20
CA SER A 14 8.71 4.43 33.29
C SER A 14 9.19 3.00 33.46
N ILE A 15 9.46 2.31 32.35
CA ILE A 15 9.95 0.93 32.36
C ILE A 15 11.48 0.96 32.44
N ASN A 16 12.04 0.43 33.52
CA ASN A 16 13.50 0.45 33.75
C ASN A 16 14.22 -0.83 33.30
N ASN A 17 13.51 -1.80 32.72
CA ASN A 17 14.05 -3.09 32.27
C ASN A 17 13.70 -3.31 30.80
N ILE A 18 14.72 -3.44 29.95
CA ILE A 18 14.56 -3.60 28.50
C ILE A 18 13.89 -4.92 28.11
N GLU A 19 14.14 -6.02 28.83
CA GLU A 19 13.52 -7.31 28.54
C GLU A 19 12.02 -7.28 28.83
N LYS A 20 11.61 -6.62 29.93
CA LYS A 20 10.20 -6.38 30.21
C LYS A 20 9.55 -5.55 29.10
N TYR A 21 10.22 -4.49 28.63
CA TYR A 21 9.73 -3.68 27.52
C TYR A 21 9.57 -4.49 26.23
N ARG A 22 10.54 -5.35 25.91
CA ARG A 22 10.52 -6.20 24.71
C ARG A 22 9.41 -7.24 24.75
N GLU A 23 9.12 -7.84 25.91
CA GLU A 23 7.95 -8.72 26.06
C GLU A 23 6.64 -7.95 25.89
N MET A 24 6.50 -6.75 26.48
CA MET A 24 5.33 -5.88 26.22
C MET A 24 5.21 -5.54 24.72
N ARG A 25 6.32 -5.27 24.03
CA ARG A 25 6.32 -4.98 22.58
C ARG A 25 5.85 -6.20 21.79
N LYS A 26 6.31 -7.40 22.16
CA LYS A 26 5.91 -8.66 21.52
C LYS A 26 4.41 -8.94 21.72
N GLU A 27 3.88 -8.70 22.92
CA GLU A 27 2.43 -8.76 23.18
C GLU A 27 1.68 -7.74 22.31
N LYS A 28 2.12 -6.47 22.30
CA LYS A 28 1.53 -5.41 21.48
C LYS A 28 1.54 -5.76 19.99
N ARG A 29 2.66 -6.25 19.46
CA ARG A 29 2.81 -6.72 18.08
C ARG A 29 1.82 -7.83 17.74
N ASN A 30 1.56 -8.74 18.67
CA ASN A 30 0.64 -9.87 18.46
C ASN A 30 -0.84 -9.52 18.62
N GLN A 31 -1.18 -8.31 19.06
CA GLN A 31 -2.57 -7.85 19.06
C GLN A 31 -3.12 -7.79 17.61
N PRO A 32 -4.35 -8.27 17.37
CA PRO A 32 -4.97 -8.18 16.04
C PRO A 32 -5.10 -6.74 15.56
N ARG A 33 -4.74 -6.49 14.29
CA ARG A 33 -5.05 -5.22 13.60
C ARG A 33 -5.62 -5.56 12.22
N PRO A 34 -6.93 -5.85 12.13
CA PRO A 34 -7.55 -6.35 10.90
C PRO A 34 -7.25 -5.49 9.67
N VAL A 35 -7.39 -4.17 9.81
CA VAL A 35 -7.14 -3.22 8.73
C VAL A 35 -6.40 -1.99 9.27
N ILE A 36 -5.28 -1.67 8.62
CA ILE A 36 -4.57 -0.40 8.76
C ILE A 36 -4.93 0.49 7.57
N HIS A 37 -5.44 1.70 7.81
CA HIS A 37 -5.72 2.66 6.75
C HIS A 37 -4.67 3.78 6.77
N ASN A 38 -3.99 3.97 5.64
CA ASN A 38 -3.05 5.07 5.48
C ASN A 38 -3.76 6.33 5.00
N ASN A 39 -3.59 7.40 5.76
CA ASN A 39 -3.92 8.74 5.33
C ASN A 39 -2.63 9.44 4.86
N ASP A 40 -2.53 9.61 3.55
CA ASP A 40 -1.36 10.12 2.83
C ASP A 40 -1.00 11.61 3.13
N GLY A 41 -1.66 12.25 4.10
CA GLY A 41 -1.36 13.60 4.62
C GLY A 41 -1.81 14.78 3.75
N CYS A 42 -2.31 14.48 2.55
CA CYS A 42 -2.82 15.50 1.63
C CYS A 42 -4.15 16.12 2.07
N ASP A 43 -4.76 15.66 3.16
CA ASP A 43 -5.94 16.29 3.74
C ASP A 43 -5.67 17.68 4.32
N ALA A 44 -4.47 17.96 4.84
CA ALA A 44 -4.11 19.30 5.30
C ALA A 44 -3.57 20.20 4.16
N TYR A 45 -2.70 19.66 3.31
CA TYR A 45 -2.02 20.46 2.29
C TYR A 45 -2.80 20.64 0.97
N LEU A 46 -3.61 19.63 0.60
CA LEU A 46 -4.46 19.64 -0.60
C LEU A 46 -5.95 19.70 -0.23
N PHE A 47 -6.28 20.46 0.81
CA PHE A 47 -7.65 20.58 1.29
C PHE A 47 -8.52 21.27 0.23
N PRO A 48 -9.76 20.81 -0.02
CA PRO A 48 -10.66 21.44 -1.00
C PRO A 48 -10.91 22.92 -0.66
N SER A 49 -10.75 23.81 -1.63
CA SER A 49 -10.90 25.26 -1.38
C SER A 49 -12.35 25.67 -1.13
N ASP A 50 -13.30 24.93 -1.69
CA ASP A 50 -14.76 25.09 -1.52
C ASP A 50 -15.28 24.61 -0.15
N ARG A 51 -14.45 23.90 0.62
CA ARG A 51 -14.74 23.50 1.99
C ARG A 51 -14.21 24.53 3.00
N GLY A 52 -15.07 24.99 3.91
CA GLY A 52 -14.67 25.86 5.01
C GLY A 52 -13.73 25.13 5.99
N PHE A 53 -12.72 25.82 6.53
CA PHE A 53 -11.87 25.22 7.55
C PHE A 53 -12.62 25.08 8.87
N SER A 54 -12.55 23.88 9.43
CA SER A 54 -12.80 23.55 10.83
C SER A 54 -12.12 22.21 11.12
N ILE A 55 -11.82 21.91 12.38
CA ILE A 55 -11.26 20.60 12.77
C ILE A 55 -12.17 19.46 12.30
N GLN A 56 -13.50 19.62 12.44
CA GLN A 56 -14.48 18.65 11.95
C GLN A 56 -14.40 18.46 10.43
N ASN A 57 -14.33 19.54 9.65
CA ASN A 57 -14.27 19.45 8.19
C ASN A 57 -12.96 18.82 7.68
N PHE A 58 -11.86 19.00 8.42
CA PHE A 58 -10.59 18.31 8.19
C PHE A 58 -10.73 16.80 8.44
N LEU A 59 -11.21 16.41 9.62
CA LEU A 59 -11.41 15.01 9.99
C LEU A 59 -12.42 14.31 9.05
N ASP A 60 -13.52 14.98 8.70
CA ASP A 60 -14.55 14.46 7.80
C ASP A 60 -14.06 14.16 6.38
N PHE A 61 -12.94 14.78 5.99
CA PHE A 61 -12.38 14.58 4.68
C PHE A 61 -11.75 13.19 4.52
N ARG A 62 -10.97 12.72 5.52
CA ARG A 62 -10.20 11.46 5.40
C ARG A 62 -10.08 10.59 6.66
N SER A 63 -10.72 10.94 7.77
CA SER A 63 -10.60 10.17 9.03
C SER A 63 -11.96 9.78 9.61
N ALA A 64 -12.96 10.66 9.57
CA ALA A 64 -14.25 10.42 10.24
C ALA A 64 -15.03 9.23 9.67
N GLY A 65 -14.95 9.00 8.35
CA GLY A 65 -15.64 7.91 7.68
C GLY A 65 -15.16 6.51 8.08
N LEU A 66 -13.99 6.40 8.71
CA LEU A 66 -13.42 5.13 9.17
C LEU A 66 -14.15 4.54 10.38
N LYS A 67 -14.94 5.35 11.10
CA LYS A 67 -15.71 4.89 12.25
C LYS A 67 -16.76 3.85 11.83
N GLY A 68 -16.79 2.73 12.54
CA GLY A 68 -17.69 1.60 12.23
C GLY A 68 -17.27 0.81 10.99
N THR A 69 -16.01 0.93 10.58
CA THR A 69 -15.35 0.03 9.62
C THR A 69 -14.50 -1.00 10.34
N ASP A 70 -13.87 -1.90 9.60
CA ASP A 70 -12.90 -2.87 10.13
C ASP A 70 -11.50 -2.26 10.36
N VAL A 71 -11.35 -0.96 10.09
CA VAL A 71 -10.11 -0.22 10.38
C VAL A 71 -9.94 -0.11 11.89
N SER A 72 -8.84 -0.67 12.38
CA SER A 72 -8.44 -0.58 13.79
C SER A 72 -7.29 0.39 14.00
N THR A 73 -6.52 0.69 12.95
CA THR A 73 -5.31 1.50 13.03
C THR A 73 -5.31 2.55 11.92
N ILE A 74 -5.07 3.82 12.28
CA ILE A 74 -4.84 4.92 11.34
C ILE A 74 -3.34 5.14 11.25
N SER A 75 -2.77 5.00 10.05
CA SER A 75 -1.39 5.38 9.75
C SER A 75 -1.40 6.75 9.09
N TYR A 76 -1.12 7.81 9.85
CA TYR A 76 -1.22 9.19 9.39
C TYR A 76 0.13 9.72 8.92
N CYS A 77 0.22 10.07 7.64
CA CYS A 77 1.37 10.74 7.08
C CYS A 77 1.21 12.25 7.23
N THR A 78 2.26 12.96 7.64
CA THR A 78 2.25 14.43 7.73
C THR A 78 2.81 15.08 6.48
N ILE A 79 2.69 14.44 5.32
CA ILE A 79 3.43 14.75 4.08
C ILE A 79 4.95 14.79 4.31
N THR A 80 5.70 14.38 3.29
CA THR A 80 7.17 14.46 3.33
C THR A 80 7.74 14.87 1.98
N SER A 81 7.01 15.69 1.20
CA SER A 81 7.62 16.29 0.00
C SER A 81 8.77 17.18 0.46
N SER A 82 10.06 16.96 0.18
CA SER A 82 10.65 15.98 -0.73
C SER A 82 11.76 15.17 -0.05
N PHE A 83 11.56 14.86 1.24
CA PHE A 83 12.51 14.59 2.32
C PHE A 83 12.57 15.80 3.25
N GLY A 84 11.98 15.66 4.44
CA GLY A 84 12.14 16.62 5.53
C GLY A 84 11.22 17.82 5.58
N GLN A 85 10.17 17.92 4.75
CA GLN A 85 9.13 18.95 4.95
C GLN A 85 7.83 18.30 5.42
N PHE A 86 7.29 18.78 6.53
CA PHE A 86 6.17 18.15 7.23
C PHE A 86 5.05 19.15 7.53
N THR A 87 3.82 18.64 7.66
CA THR A 87 2.64 19.41 8.08
C THR A 87 2.42 19.41 9.58
N HIS A 88 3.24 18.71 10.37
CA HIS A 88 3.25 18.80 11.83
C HIS A 88 4.27 19.83 12.33
N ASN A 89 4.17 20.24 13.60
CA ASN A 89 5.01 21.27 14.19
C ASN A 89 6.45 20.77 14.46
N THR A 90 7.22 20.60 13.39
CA THR A 90 8.60 20.12 13.40
C THR A 90 9.59 21.25 13.68
N ARG A 91 10.68 20.94 14.39
CA ARG A 91 11.87 21.77 14.60
C ARG A 91 13.11 21.18 13.92
N VAL A 92 13.09 19.88 13.62
CA VAL A 92 14.17 19.17 12.91
C VAL A 92 14.04 19.35 11.39
N GLY A 93 12.81 19.24 10.86
CA GLY A 93 12.50 19.44 9.45
C GLY A 93 12.00 20.84 9.13
N GLU A 94 11.40 20.98 7.95
CA GLU A 94 10.76 22.20 7.49
C GLU A 94 9.25 22.13 7.71
N PHE A 95 8.72 23.04 8.52
CA PHE A 95 7.28 23.12 8.75
C PHE A 95 6.57 23.77 7.55
N LEU A 96 5.72 23.00 6.86
CA LEU A 96 5.09 23.34 5.59
C LEU A 96 3.84 24.21 5.77
N THR A 97 4.05 25.51 5.99
CA THR A 97 2.99 26.53 6.11
C THR A 97 2.75 27.33 4.83
N LEU A 98 3.46 27.02 3.74
CA LEU A 98 3.38 27.74 2.47
C LEU A 98 2.01 27.58 1.81
N THR A 99 1.53 28.64 1.14
CA THR A 99 0.30 28.60 0.34
C THR A 99 0.43 27.59 -0.80
N HIS A 100 -0.59 26.77 -0.99
CA HIS A 100 -0.65 25.82 -2.09
C HIS A 100 -1.24 26.46 -3.35
N ASN A 101 -0.61 26.26 -4.51
CA ASN A 101 -0.97 26.98 -5.74
C ASN A 101 -1.84 26.17 -6.73
N ARG A 102 -2.23 24.94 -6.40
CA ARG A 102 -3.08 24.14 -7.29
C ARG A 102 -4.53 24.65 -7.28
N PRO A 103 -5.16 24.85 -8.45
CA PRO A 103 -6.57 25.24 -8.52
C PRO A 103 -7.49 24.30 -7.75
N GLY A 104 -8.43 24.88 -6.99
CA GLY A 104 -9.42 24.14 -6.19
C GLY A 104 -8.87 23.54 -4.88
N ARG A 105 -7.62 23.84 -4.52
CA ARG A 105 -6.92 23.28 -3.35
C ARG A 105 -6.27 24.39 -2.53
N LYS A 106 -6.16 24.20 -1.22
CA LYS A 106 -5.49 25.11 -0.29
C LYS A 106 -4.73 24.34 0.77
N ASN A 107 -3.65 24.94 1.28
CA ASN A 107 -2.95 24.47 2.47
C ASN A 107 -3.63 25.08 3.69
N ILE A 108 -4.21 24.24 4.56
CA ILE A 108 -4.84 24.68 5.81
C ILE A 108 -3.91 24.56 7.03
N VAL A 109 -2.65 24.14 6.87
CA VAL A 109 -1.67 24.10 7.98
C VAL A 109 -1.57 25.44 8.74
N PRO A 110 -1.55 26.63 8.08
CA PRO A 110 -1.55 27.91 8.80
C PRO A 110 -2.72 28.09 9.76
N GLU A 111 -3.89 27.52 9.46
CA GLU A 111 -5.07 27.58 10.32
C GLU A 111 -4.88 26.76 11.60
N PHE A 112 -4.21 25.60 11.51
CA PHE A 112 -3.84 24.81 12.70
C PHE A 112 -2.82 25.55 13.56
N VAL A 113 -1.82 26.20 12.93
CA VAL A 113 -0.82 27.01 13.64
C VAL A 113 -1.50 28.14 14.43
N ALA A 114 -2.48 28.81 13.84
CA ALA A 114 -3.25 29.86 14.52
C ALA A 114 -4.04 29.34 15.73
N LEU A 115 -4.42 28.05 15.72
CA LEU A 115 -5.06 27.37 16.84
C LEU A 115 -4.07 26.79 17.86
N GLY A 116 -2.76 26.90 17.64
CA GLY A 116 -1.74 26.35 18.52
C GLY A 116 -1.64 24.82 18.49
N THR A 117 -2.02 24.18 17.39
CA THR A 117 -2.00 22.73 17.18
C THR A 117 -1.44 22.41 15.78
N ASP A 118 -1.35 21.13 15.43
CA ASP A 118 -1.11 20.70 14.05
C ASP A 118 -1.98 19.48 13.64
N PRO A 119 -1.98 19.08 12.35
CA PRO A 119 -2.75 17.94 11.84
C PRO A 119 -2.36 16.58 12.46
N LEU A 120 -1.11 16.38 12.88
CA LEU A 120 -0.68 15.12 13.51
C LEU A 120 -1.29 15.00 14.90
N GLU A 121 -1.21 16.06 15.70
CA GLU A 121 -1.83 16.13 17.03
C GLU A 121 -3.36 15.95 16.94
N VAL A 122 -4.02 16.68 16.05
CA VAL A 122 -5.47 16.60 15.85
C VAL A 122 -5.92 15.19 15.45
N THR A 123 -5.20 14.55 14.53
CA THR A 123 -5.55 13.20 14.07
C THR A 123 -5.24 12.15 15.14
N SER A 124 -4.15 12.31 15.90
CA SER A 124 -3.80 11.45 17.04
C SER A 124 -4.87 11.49 18.13
N ASN A 125 -5.33 12.68 18.51
CA ASN A 125 -6.40 12.86 19.49
C ASN A 125 -7.71 12.23 18.99
N TYR A 126 -8.09 12.50 17.74
CA TYR A 126 -9.27 11.88 17.12
C TYR A 126 -9.19 10.35 17.14
N ALA A 127 -8.03 9.78 16.81
CA ALA A 127 -7.82 8.34 16.81
C ALA A 127 -8.10 7.75 18.20
N ARG A 128 -7.53 8.35 19.26
CA ARG A 128 -7.73 7.89 20.64
C ARG A 128 -9.16 8.04 21.13
N GLU A 129 -9.80 9.18 20.88
CA GLU A 129 -11.20 9.42 21.25
C GLU A 129 -12.17 8.43 20.59
N ASN A 130 -11.78 7.83 19.46
CA ASN A 130 -12.60 6.87 18.71
C ASN A 130 -12.07 5.43 18.76
N GLY A 131 -11.09 5.13 19.61
CA GLY A 131 -10.60 3.77 19.85
C GLY A 131 -9.71 3.19 18.73
N PHE A 132 -9.15 4.03 17.86
CA PHE A 132 -8.16 3.62 16.89
C PHE A 132 -6.76 3.61 17.51
N GLU A 133 -5.95 2.63 17.10
CA GLU A 133 -4.51 2.70 17.24
C GLU A 133 -3.95 3.73 16.25
N PHE A 134 -2.90 4.46 16.64
CA PHE A 134 -2.39 5.59 15.85
C PHE A 134 -0.91 5.45 15.50
N PHE A 135 -0.60 5.38 14.21
CA PHE A 135 0.76 5.34 13.69
C PHE A 135 1.10 6.64 12.96
N TRP A 136 2.34 7.10 13.09
CA TRP A 136 2.87 8.14 12.20
C TRP A 136 3.58 7.51 11.00
N SER A 137 3.20 7.90 9.78
CA SER A 137 3.82 7.45 8.53
C SER A 137 4.75 8.51 7.96
N ASN A 138 6.00 8.12 7.72
CA ASN A 138 7.01 8.96 7.10
C ASN A 138 7.42 8.36 5.76
N ARG A 139 7.27 9.14 4.69
CA ARG A 139 7.75 8.73 3.36
C ARG A 139 9.25 8.94 3.27
N ILE A 140 9.96 7.85 3.05
CA ILE A 140 11.43 7.81 3.22
C ILE A 140 12.18 8.68 2.22
N ASN A 141 11.68 8.86 0.99
CA ASN A 141 12.36 9.68 -0.02
C ASN A 141 11.38 10.20 -1.09
N ASP A 142 10.37 10.97 -0.68
CA ASP A 142 9.38 11.50 -1.62
C ASP A 142 10.06 12.41 -2.66
N THR A 143 9.74 12.20 -3.95
CA THR A 143 10.43 12.84 -5.07
C THR A 143 9.45 13.44 -6.06
N HIS A 144 8.28 13.88 -5.57
CA HIS A 144 7.34 14.63 -6.40
C HIS A 144 7.93 15.96 -6.90
N ASP A 145 9.01 16.43 -6.27
CA ASP A 145 9.81 17.58 -6.67
C ASP A 145 10.79 17.35 -7.82
N ALA A 146 10.87 16.16 -8.42
CA ALA A 146 11.77 15.91 -9.55
C ALA A 146 11.47 16.81 -10.78
N GLY A 147 10.28 17.42 -10.82
CA GLY A 147 9.91 18.45 -11.78
C GLY A 147 10.56 19.82 -11.54
N HIS A 148 11.23 20.04 -10.40
CA HIS A 148 11.86 21.32 -10.05
C HIS A 148 12.84 21.77 -11.13
N ARG A 149 12.74 23.05 -11.53
CA ARG A 149 13.73 23.74 -12.34
C ARG A 149 13.97 25.15 -11.77
N PRO A 150 15.14 25.78 -11.96
CA PRO A 150 15.39 27.11 -11.42
C PRO A 150 14.43 28.18 -11.98
N ASP A 151 14.03 28.04 -13.25
CA ASP A 151 13.06 28.89 -13.96
C ASP A 151 11.59 28.52 -13.69
N ASN A 152 11.36 27.34 -13.10
CA ASN A 152 10.03 26.87 -12.70
C ASN A 152 10.14 26.05 -11.39
N PRO A 153 10.34 26.74 -10.25
CA PRO A 153 10.63 26.06 -9.00
C PRO A 153 9.43 25.25 -8.54
N TYR A 154 9.69 24.00 -8.15
CA TYR A 154 8.68 23.20 -7.47
C TYR A 154 8.29 23.85 -6.14
N GLU A 155 6.98 23.98 -5.89
CA GLU A 155 6.46 24.67 -4.69
C GLU A 155 6.91 24.06 -3.36
N ARG A 156 7.31 22.78 -3.35
CA ARG A 156 7.85 22.05 -2.19
C ARG A 156 9.30 21.62 -2.41
N TRP A 157 10.10 22.51 -3.00
CA TRP A 157 11.53 22.34 -3.07
C TRP A 157 12.13 22.70 -1.70
N SER A 158 12.68 21.70 -1.01
CA SER A 158 13.19 21.87 0.36
C SER A 158 14.48 22.70 0.39
N LYS A 159 14.68 23.46 1.47
CA LYS A 159 15.91 24.17 1.79
C LYS A 159 17.11 23.23 1.87
N LEU A 160 16.93 22.01 2.40
CA LEU A 160 18.00 20.99 2.44
C LEU A 160 18.56 20.72 1.04
N LYS A 161 17.70 20.34 0.09
CA LYS A 161 18.13 20.05 -1.29
C LYS A 161 18.68 21.26 -2.04
N GLN A 162 18.20 22.47 -1.69
CA GLN A 162 18.73 23.71 -2.24
C GLN A 162 20.15 24.00 -1.75
N ALA A 163 20.42 23.75 -0.46
CA ALA A 163 21.71 24.01 0.17
C ALA A 163 22.75 22.92 -0.09
N HIS A 164 22.28 21.67 -0.24
CA HIS A 164 23.13 20.48 -0.37
C HIS A 164 22.81 19.67 -1.64
N PRO A 165 23.03 20.22 -2.84
CA PRO A 165 22.83 19.48 -4.09
C PRO A 165 23.75 18.25 -4.21
N GLU A 166 24.86 18.20 -3.46
CA GLU A 166 25.76 17.05 -3.38
C GLU A 166 25.12 15.81 -2.76
N TYR A 167 24.07 15.96 -1.95
CA TYR A 167 23.30 14.85 -1.39
C TYR A 167 22.30 14.23 -2.38
N LEU A 168 22.20 14.74 -3.60
CA LEU A 168 21.22 14.30 -4.59
C LEU A 168 21.78 13.28 -5.57
N PHE A 169 20.89 12.42 -6.08
CA PHE A 169 21.23 11.43 -7.09
C PHE A 169 21.78 12.03 -8.38
N GLY A 170 21.41 13.26 -8.73
CA GLY A 170 21.81 13.86 -9.99
C GLY A 170 21.67 15.37 -10.00
N THR A 171 22.13 15.95 -11.10
CA THR A 171 21.97 17.38 -11.38
C THR A 171 20.52 17.71 -11.75
N VAL A 172 20.16 19.00 -11.66
CA VAL A 172 18.78 19.44 -11.89
C VAL A 172 18.29 19.02 -13.27
N GLY A 173 17.25 18.17 -13.28
CA GLY A 173 16.61 17.69 -14.50
C GLY A 173 17.27 16.50 -15.18
N GLU A 174 18.35 15.95 -14.60
CA GLU A 174 18.99 14.73 -15.09
C GLU A 174 17.99 13.58 -15.17
N ARG A 175 18.00 12.85 -16.31
CA ARG A 175 17.19 11.66 -16.50
C ARG A 175 18.00 10.44 -16.06
N LEU A 176 17.59 9.82 -14.97
CA LEU A 176 18.19 8.58 -14.47
C LEU A 176 17.38 7.37 -14.96
N PRO A 177 18.01 6.24 -15.28
CA PRO A 177 17.31 5.07 -15.82
C PRO A 177 16.37 4.41 -14.80
N HIS A 178 16.75 4.39 -13.52
CA HIS A 178 16.00 3.72 -12.44
C HIS A 178 15.81 4.63 -11.21
N GLY A 179 15.72 5.94 -11.43
CA GLY A 179 15.75 6.93 -10.35
C GLY A 179 15.14 8.27 -10.71
N ARG A 180 15.09 9.16 -9.72
CA ARG A 180 14.84 10.59 -9.94
C ARG A 180 16.00 11.40 -9.41
N TRP A 181 16.47 12.38 -10.19
CA TRP A 181 17.65 13.18 -9.84
C TRP A 181 17.53 13.88 -8.50
N SER A 182 16.30 14.26 -8.09
CA SER A 182 16.04 14.96 -6.83
C SER A 182 16.02 14.05 -5.60
N SER A 183 16.19 12.73 -5.72
CA SER A 183 16.22 11.82 -4.56
C SER A 183 17.45 12.12 -3.70
N VAL A 184 17.30 12.12 -2.37
CA VAL A 184 18.47 12.17 -1.47
C VAL A 184 19.20 10.83 -1.46
N ASP A 185 20.51 10.84 -1.33
CA ASP A 185 21.36 9.65 -1.31
C ASP A 185 21.67 9.20 0.12
N PHE A 186 21.18 8.01 0.46
CA PHE A 186 21.36 7.41 1.78
C PHE A 186 22.79 6.91 2.01
N SER A 187 23.71 7.03 1.04
CA SER A 187 25.16 6.85 1.26
C SER A 187 25.72 7.92 2.22
N HIS A 188 25.13 9.11 2.24
CA HIS A 188 25.51 10.17 3.18
C HIS A 188 25.00 9.90 4.58
N LYS A 189 25.90 9.91 5.57
CA LYS A 189 25.54 9.67 6.97
C LYS A 189 24.57 10.74 7.47
N GLU A 190 24.74 11.98 7.02
CA GLU A 190 23.92 13.14 7.37
C GLU A 190 22.45 12.94 6.98
N ILE A 191 22.18 12.34 5.82
CA ILE A 191 20.82 12.01 5.39
C ILE A 191 20.21 10.93 6.30
N ARG A 192 20.98 9.89 6.64
CA ARG A 192 20.52 8.82 7.54
C ARG A 192 20.27 9.34 8.95
N ASP A 193 21.20 10.10 9.51
CA ASP A 193 21.09 10.70 10.83
C ASP A 193 19.89 11.65 10.91
N LEU A 194 19.67 12.47 9.89
CA LEU A 194 18.52 13.38 9.81
C LEU A 194 17.20 12.60 9.74
N CYS A 195 17.17 11.48 9.02
CA CYS A 195 16.03 10.58 9.00
C CYS A 195 15.71 10.05 10.42
N VAL A 196 16.72 9.56 11.16
CA VAL A 196 16.58 9.13 12.56
C VAL A 196 16.04 10.27 13.45
N GLN A 197 16.51 11.50 13.24
CA GLN A 197 16.04 12.67 14.01
C GLN A 197 14.56 12.98 13.76
N TYR A 198 14.05 12.83 12.54
CA TYR A 198 12.62 12.99 12.27
C TYR A 198 11.77 12.00 13.09
N TYR A 199 12.14 10.72 13.14
CA TYR A 199 11.46 9.74 13.99
C TYR A 199 11.64 10.04 15.48
N THR A 200 12.81 10.51 15.88
CA THR A 200 13.08 10.88 17.28
C THR A 200 12.15 12.02 17.71
N GLU A 201 12.04 13.08 16.93
CA GLU A 201 11.18 14.22 17.22
C GLU A 201 9.72 13.79 17.35
N VAL A 202 9.22 12.96 16.43
CA VAL A 202 7.83 12.50 16.49
C VAL A 202 7.60 11.60 17.71
N CYS A 203 8.45 10.60 17.93
CA CYS A 203 8.30 9.69 19.05
C CYS A 203 8.40 10.41 20.40
N GLU A 204 9.23 11.44 20.54
CA GLU A 204 9.37 12.19 21.78
C GLU A 204 8.19 13.13 22.03
N ASN A 205 7.68 13.81 21.00
CA ASN A 205 6.70 14.89 21.15
C ASN A 205 5.23 14.50 20.93
N TYR A 206 4.95 13.38 20.25
CA TYR A 206 3.58 12.93 19.96
C TYR A 206 3.28 11.58 20.63
N ASP A 207 2.00 11.31 20.88
CA ASP A 207 1.53 10.03 21.45
C ASP A 207 1.18 9.03 20.35
N VAL A 208 2.21 8.45 19.74
CA VAL A 208 2.08 7.39 18.73
C VAL A 208 2.11 6.00 19.36
N ASP A 209 1.34 5.06 18.79
CA ASP A 209 1.41 3.62 19.08
C ASP A 209 2.46 2.91 18.22
N GLY A 210 2.81 3.51 17.09
CA GLY A 210 3.84 3.02 16.18
C GLY A 210 4.30 4.08 15.18
N ILE A 211 5.38 3.77 14.50
CA ILE A 211 5.91 4.55 13.39
C ILE A 211 6.01 3.67 12.14
N GLU A 212 5.79 4.28 10.99
CA GLU A 212 5.86 3.64 9.68
C GLU A 212 6.96 4.29 8.83
N LEU A 213 7.85 3.45 8.31
CA LEU A 213 8.81 3.80 7.28
C LEU A 213 8.25 3.39 5.91
N ASP A 214 7.70 4.37 5.16
CA ASP A 214 7.15 4.12 3.82
C ASP A 214 8.25 4.23 2.76
N PHE A 215 8.94 3.12 2.49
CA PHE A 215 9.95 3.01 1.44
C PHE A 215 9.34 3.07 0.03
N PHE A 216 8.03 2.86 -0.13
CA PHE A 216 7.37 3.03 -1.43
C PHE A 216 7.19 4.49 -1.83
N ARG A 217 7.66 5.45 -1.04
CA ARG A 217 7.54 6.88 -1.33
C ARG A 217 8.86 7.60 -1.08
N HIS A 218 9.80 7.56 -2.01
CA HIS A 218 9.95 6.59 -3.09
C HIS A 218 11.17 5.71 -2.79
N LEU A 219 11.26 4.54 -3.43
CA LEU A 219 12.26 3.50 -3.15
C LEU A 219 13.67 3.83 -3.67
N TYR A 220 13.97 5.10 -3.86
CA TYR A 220 15.25 5.57 -4.37
C TYR A 220 16.20 5.77 -3.18
N LEU A 221 17.02 4.77 -2.87
CA LEU A 221 17.89 4.84 -1.68
C LEU A 221 19.34 5.21 -2.03
N PHE A 222 19.87 4.63 -3.11
CA PHE A 222 21.27 4.78 -3.51
C PHE A 222 21.44 5.22 -4.97
N LYS A 223 22.37 6.14 -5.20
CA LYS A 223 22.63 6.77 -6.50
C LYS A 223 23.12 5.79 -7.57
N GLU A 224 23.88 4.78 -7.16
CA GLU A 224 24.41 3.70 -8.00
C GLU A 224 23.28 2.79 -8.48
N VAL A 225 22.32 2.46 -7.60
CA VAL A 225 21.15 1.66 -7.96
C VAL A 225 20.31 2.36 -9.02
N ALA A 226 20.10 3.67 -8.87
CA ALA A 226 19.44 4.48 -9.88
C ALA A 226 20.14 4.50 -11.25
N ARG A 227 21.43 4.11 -11.31
CA ARG A 227 22.27 3.99 -12.51
C ARG A 227 22.47 2.55 -12.99
N GLY A 228 21.76 1.60 -12.38
CA GLY A 228 21.67 0.23 -12.85
C GLY A 228 22.54 -0.77 -12.09
N SER A 229 23.14 -0.38 -10.97
CA SER A 229 23.78 -1.31 -10.05
C SER A 229 22.77 -1.95 -9.09
N LEU A 230 23.19 -3.02 -8.41
CA LEU A 230 22.53 -3.48 -7.18
C LEU A 230 23.17 -2.76 -5.98
N ALA A 231 22.43 -2.63 -4.88
CA ALA A 231 23.00 -2.15 -3.63
C ALA A 231 24.10 -3.10 -3.14
N SER A 232 25.20 -2.52 -2.65
CA SER A 232 26.32 -3.27 -2.06
C SER A 232 26.05 -3.70 -0.62
N GLU A 233 26.81 -4.65 -0.09
CA GLU A 233 26.77 -5.03 1.34
C GLU A 233 26.95 -3.81 2.26
N VAL A 234 27.89 -2.92 1.93
CA VAL A 234 28.12 -1.69 2.69
C VAL A 234 26.86 -0.81 2.73
N GLN A 235 26.13 -0.71 1.62
CA GLN A 235 24.88 0.05 1.55
C GLN A 235 23.73 -0.63 2.32
N LEU A 236 23.68 -1.96 2.32
CA LEU A 236 22.75 -2.73 3.16
C LEU A 236 23.03 -2.53 4.65
N ASP A 237 24.30 -2.54 5.05
CA ASP A 237 24.74 -2.24 6.41
C ASP A 237 24.36 -0.81 6.82
N MET A 238 24.59 0.18 5.95
CA MET A 238 24.20 1.58 6.20
C MET A 238 22.71 1.74 6.54
N MET A 239 21.83 1.06 5.82
CA MET A 239 20.37 1.10 6.08
C MET A 239 20.00 0.31 7.33
N THR A 240 20.67 -0.83 7.56
CA THR A 240 20.47 -1.64 8.77
C THR A 240 20.89 -0.89 10.03
N ASP A 241 21.98 -0.13 9.98
CA ASP A 241 22.42 0.73 11.08
C ASP A 241 21.42 1.86 11.35
N MET A 242 20.85 2.46 10.31
CA MET A 242 19.80 3.47 10.45
C MET A 242 18.55 2.87 11.12
N LEU A 243 18.10 1.68 10.70
CA LEU A 243 16.98 0.99 11.35
C LEU A 243 17.30 0.57 12.80
N THR A 244 18.55 0.18 13.07
CA THR A 244 19.01 -0.15 14.42
C THR A 244 18.89 1.06 15.34
N GLN A 245 19.35 2.23 14.89
CA GLN A 245 19.22 3.48 15.65
C GLN A 245 17.76 3.89 15.88
N ILE A 246 16.89 3.73 14.87
CA ILE A 246 15.44 3.98 15.03
C ILE A 246 14.86 3.01 16.06
N ARG A 247 15.23 1.73 16.02
CA ARG A 247 14.78 0.73 16.97
C ARG A 247 15.21 1.05 18.39
N GLU A 248 16.49 1.32 18.62
CA GLU A 248 17.03 1.73 19.92
C GLU A 248 16.32 3.00 20.43
N MET A 249 16.09 3.99 19.57
CA MET A 249 15.34 5.19 19.90
C MET A 249 13.92 4.86 20.35
N THR A 250 13.17 4.03 19.61
CA THR A 250 11.79 3.66 19.99
C THR A 250 11.75 2.88 21.30
N GLU A 251 12.75 2.03 21.60
CA GLU A 251 12.87 1.35 22.90
C GLU A 251 13.10 2.36 24.02
N ARG A 252 14.07 3.27 23.86
CA ARG A 252 14.37 4.34 24.84
C ARG A 252 13.15 5.22 25.12
N VAL A 253 12.51 5.73 24.07
CA VAL A 253 11.35 6.63 24.20
C VAL A 253 10.16 5.90 24.77
N GLY A 254 9.89 4.66 24.30
CA GLY A 254 8.79 3.87 24.80
C GLY A 254 8.95 3.48 26.28
N MET A 255 10.17 3.10 26.70
CA MET A 255 10.49 2.84 28.11
C MET A 255 10.24 4.07 28.98
N LYS A 256 10.70 5.25 28.53
CA LYS A 256 10.46 6.53 29.22
C LYS A 256 8.97 6.86 29.33
N LYS A 257 8.19 6.57 28.28
CA LYS A 257 6.74 6.80 28.22
C LYS A 257 5.89 5.69 28.85
N GLY A 258 6.50 4.60 29.35
CA GLY A 258 5.77 3.44 29.87
C GLY A 258 4.92 2.71 28.81
N LYS A 259 5.22 2.89 27.52
CA LYS A 259 4.38 2.46 26.39
C LYS A 259 5.23 1.98 25.23
N THR A 260 4.85 0.87 24.62
CA THR A 260 5.57 0.31 23.46
C THR A 260 5.30 1.10 22.20
N ILE A 261 6.34 1.32 21.38
CA ILE A 261 6.24 1.90 20.04
C ILE A 261 6.65 0.83 19.01
N LEU A 262 5.71 0.45 18.14
CA LEU A 262 5.94 -0.51 17.07
C LEU A 262 6.63 0.16 15.86
N VAL A 263 7.43 -0.61 15.12
CA VAL A 263 7.96 -0.20 13.81
C VAL A 263 7.30 -1.02 12.71
N LEU A 264 6.67 -0.30 11.78
CA LEU A 264 6.16 -0.82 10.52
C LEU A 264 7.05 -0.38 9.38
N VAL A 265 7.32 -1.26 8.42
CA VAL A 265 7.93 -0.89 7.13
C VAL A 265 7.00 -1.24 5.98
N ARG A 266 6.91 -0.36 4.99
CA ARG A 266 6.17 -0.62 3.74
C ARG A 266 7.15 -0.75 2.58
N ILE A 267 7.24 -1.94 2.00
CA ILE A 267 8.36 -2.38 1.16
C ILE A 267 7.90 -3.31 0.01
N PRO A 268 8.71 -3.48 -1.06
CA PRO A 268 8.45 -4.48 -2.11
C PRO A 268 8.28 -5.90 -1.54
N ASP A 269 7.41 -6.70 -2.12
CA ASP A 269 7.08 -8.06 -1.65
C ASP A 269 8.04 -9.15 -2.16
N SER A 270 9.26 -8.81 -2.57
CA SER A 270 10.36 -9.73 -2.90
C SER A 270 11.57 -9.41 -2.03
N MET A 271 12.15 -10.42 -1.36
CA MET A 271 13.34 -10.25 -0.53
C MET A 271 14.56 -9.86 -1.37
N GLU A 272 14.67 -10.48 -2.55
CA GLU A 272 15.78 -10.27 -3.48
C GLU A 272 15.70 -8.88 -4.11
N TYR A 273 14.49 -8.43 -4.50
CA TYR A 273 14.27 -7.07 -4.97
C TYR A 273 14.57 -6.05 -3.88
N CYS A 274 14.11 -6.28 -2.64
CA CYS A 274 14.41 -5.44 -1.48
C CYS A 274 15.92 -5.32 -1.29
N ARG A 275 16.66 -6.43 -1.29
CA ARG A 275 18.11 -6.43 -1.18
C ARG A 275 18.76 -5.65 -2.32
N GLY A 276 18.29 -5.85 -3.55
CA GLY A 276 18.78 -5.13 -4.74
C GLY A 276 18.66 -3.61 -4.65
N VAL A 277 17.63 -3.09 -3.98
CA VAL A 277 17.46 -1.64 -3.76
C VAL A 277 18.08 -1.10 -2.47
N GLY A 278 18.66 -1.97 -1.62
CA GLY A 278 19.33 -1.56 -0.38
C GLY A 278 18.53 -1.82 0.91
N ILE A 279 17.55 -2.73 0.87
CA ILE A 279 16.74 -3.13 2.03
C ILE A 279 17.07 -4.57 2.41
N ASP A 280 17.82 -4.76 3.49
CA ASP A 280 18.11 -6.09 4.03
C ASP A 280 17.01 -6.58 4.98
N LEU A 281 15.85 -6.88 4.40
CA LEU A 281 14.66 -7.22 5.17
C LEU A 281 14.84 -8.48 6.02
N GLU A 282 15.62 -9.47 5.58
CA GLU A 282 15.87 -10.69 6.37
C GLU A 282 16.62 -10.35 7.65
N THR A 283 17.72 -9.59 7.53
CA THR A 283 18.49 -9.09 8.67
C THR A 283 17.63 -8.23 9.60
N TRP A 284 16.76 -7.36 9.07
CA TRP A 284 15.90 -6.52 9.90
C TRP A 284 14.87 -7.32 10.71
N MET A 285 14.30 -8.36 10.11
CA MET A 285 13.35 -9.26 10.79
C MET A 285 14.06 -10.14 11.82
N GLU A 286 15.21 -10.71 11.47
CA GLU A 286 16.01 -11.55 12.36
C GLU A 286 16.46 -10.79 13.61
N LYS A 287 16.96 -9.56 13.44
CA LYS A 287 17.39 -8.69 14.55
C LYS A 287 16.22 -8.06 15.33
N GLY A 288 14.97 -8.28 14.91
CA GLY A 288 13.79 -7.71 15.54
C GLY A 288 13.72 -6.17 15.44
N LEU A 289 14.27 -5.60 14.36
CA LEU A 289 14.24 -4.15 14.10
C LEU A 289 12.82 -3.68 13.70
N VAL A 290 12.09 -4.55 13.01
CA VAL A 290 10.73 -4.32 12.50
C VAL A 290 9.73 -5.24 13.19
N ASP A 291 8.53 -4.72 13.47
CA ASP A 291 7.44 -5.48 14.08
C ASP A 291 6.39 -5.89 13.04
N ILE A 292 6.20 -5.04 12.02
CA ILE A 292 5.20 -5.21 10.96
C ILE A 292 5.83 -4.92 9.60
N VAL A 293 5.56 -5.77 8.62
CA VAL A 293 5.95 -5.61 7.21
C VAL A 293 4.71 -5.54 6.35
N VAL A 294 4.55 -4.45 5.60
CA VAL A 294 3.51 -4.31 4.58
C VAL A 294 4.16 -4.53 3.21
N GLY A 295 3.76 -5.61 2.54
CA GLY A 295 4.21 -5.92 1.18
C GLY A 295 3.33 -5.25 0.12
N SER A 296 3.92 -4.95 -1.04
CA SER A 296 3.28 -4.28 -2.19
C SER A 296 3.06 -2.77 -2.01
N GLY A 297 2.87 -2.09 -3.14
CA GLY A 297 2.72 -0.65 -3.20
C GLY A 297 2.39 -0.22 -4.62
N TYR A 298 3.34 0.38 -5.34
CA TYR A 298 3.13 0.71 -6.75
C TYR A 298 2.94 -0.53 -7.62
N PHE A 299 3.69 -1.60 -7.31
CA PHE A 299 3.68 -2.90 -7.95
C PHE A 299 3.58 -4.01 -6.89
N ARG A 300 3.41 -5.23 -7.35
CA ARG A 300 3.42 -6.46 -6.56
C ARG A 300 4.23 -7.48 -7.35
N LEU A 301 5.13 -8.21 -6.70
CA LEU A 301 6.07 -9.13 -7.35
C LEU A 301 5.77 -10.60 -7.04
N ASN A 302 5.16 -10.90 -5.89
CA ASN A 302 4.95 -12.26 -5.43
C ASN A 302 3.53 -12.52 -4.94
N PHE A 303 3.17 -13.81 -4.96
CA PHE A 303 2.02 -14.32 -4.21
C PHE A 303 2.22 -14.09 -2.70
N TRP A 304 1.15 -13.89 -1.96
CA TRP A 304 1.20 -13.41 -0.57
C TRP A 304 1.91 -14.42 0.33
N LYS A 305 1.79 -15.72 0.01
CA LYS A 305 2.42 -16.80 0.77
C LYS A 305 3.94 -16.64 0.87
N TYR A 306 4.59 -16.07 -0.14
CA TYR A 306 6.03 -15.81 -0.15
C TYR A 306 6.43 -14.92 1.03
N LEU A 307 5.83 -13.73 1.15
CA LEU A 307 6.16 -12.78 2.20
C LEU A 307 5.65 -13.24 3.56
N VAL A 308 4.48 -13.89 3.62
CA VAL A 308 3.94 -14.49 4.85
C VAL A 308 4.93 -15.49 5.44
N ASN A 309 5.44 -16.44 4.64
CA ASN A 309 6.40 -17.42 5.10
C ASN A 309 7.70 -16.76 5.60
N ALA A 310 8.19 -15.73 4.89
CA ALA A 310 9.39 -15.00 5.27
C ALA A 310 9.23 -14.25 6.60
N GLY A 311 8.11 -13.53 6.80
CA GLY A 311 7.86 -12.79 8.04
C GLY A 311 7.59 -13.69 9.23
N HIS A 312 6.78 -14.74 9.04
CA HIS A 312 6.40 -15.66 10.12
C HIS A 312 7.59 -16.48 10.64
N LYS A 313 8.61 -16.75 9.79
CA LYS A 313 9.90 -17.34 10.21
C LYS A 313 10.54 -16.60 11.40
N TYR A 314 10.35 -15.28 11.47
CA TYR A 314 10.93 -14.41 12.50
C TYR A 314 9.88 -13.83 13.47
N GLY A 315 8.62 -14.30 13.39
CA GLY A 315 7.51 -13.79 14.21
C GLY A 315 7.12 -12.34 13.91
N VAL A 316 7.47 -11.82 12.72
CA VAL A 316 7.08 -10.50 12.22
C VAL A 316 5.71 -10.58 11.57
N LYS A 317 4.88 -9.56 11.78
CA LYS A 317 3.51 -9.52 11.24
C LYS A 317 3.50 -9.06 9.80
N VAL A 318 2.80 -9.77 8.93
CA VAL A 318 2.79 -9.52 7.48
C VAL A 318 1.42 -9.00 7.04
N TYR A 319 1.41 -7.87 6.35
CA TYR A 319 0.21 -7.20 5.89
C TYR A 319 0.19 -7.13 4.37
N ALA A 320 -0.98 -7.42 3.77
CA ALA A 320 -1.19 -7.20 2.36
C ALA A 320 -1.45 -5.71 2.08
N GLY A 321 -0.50 -5.05 1.41
CA GLY A 321 -0.62 -3.67 0.95
C GLY A 321 -1.55 -3.54 -0.26
N LEU A 322 -2.81 -3.22 0.00
CA LEU A 322 -3.82 -2.97 -1.03
C LEU A 322 -3.87 -1.50 -1.40
N SER A 323 -3.01 -1.11 -2.33
CA SER A 323 -3.02 0.23 -2.93
C SER A 323 -4.03 0.35 -4.08
N GLU A 324 -4.48 1.57 -4.44
CA GLU A 324 -5.33 1.81 -5.62
C GLU A 324 -4.68 1.32 -6.93
N PRO A 325 -5.37 0.57 -7.81
CA PRO A 325 -4.75 -0.34 -8.80
C PRO A 325 -3.73 0.26 -9.80
N ARG A 326 -3.83 1.55 -10.16
CA ARG A 326 -3.03 2.19 -11.24
C ARG A 326 -3.08 1.50 -12.61
N VAL A 327 -4.07 0.68 -12.89
CA VAL A 327 -4.28 0.11 -14.21
C VAL A 327 -4.96 1.17 -15.09
N LYS A 328 -4.50 1.33 -16.34
CA LYS A 328 -5.05 2.29 -17.30
C LYS A 328 -5.80 1.55 -18.39
N LYS A 329 -6.72 2.25 -19.06
CA LYS A 329 -7.52 1.73 -20.18
C LYS A 329 -8.33 0.48 -19.79
N GLU A 330 -8.82 0.44 -18.56
CA GLU A 330 -9.69 -0.65 -18.10
C GLU A 330 -11.01 -0.64 -18.86
N HIS A 331 -11.53 -1.83 -19.16
CA HIS A 331 -12.87 -1.99 -19.71
C HIS A 331 -13.91 -1.58 -18.64
N ALA A 332 -15.01 -0.93 -19.04
CA ALA A 332 -15.99 -0.36 -18.11
C ALA A 332 -16.61 -1.39 -17.15
N LEU A 333 -16.73 -2.65 -17.59
CA LEU A 333 -17.25 -3.76 -16.77
C LEU A 333 -16.19 -4.40 -15.86
N LEU A 334 -14.91 -4.10 -16.06
CA LEU A 334 -13.77 -4.75 -15.40
C LEU A 334 -12.86 -3.72 -14.70
N MET A 335 -13.48 -2.76 -14.02
CA MET A 335 -12.75 -1.77 -13.23
C MET A 335 -12.20 -2.38 -11.95
N ARG A 336 -10.94 -2.12 -11.58
CA ARG A 336 -10.36 -2.65 -10.33
C ARG A 336 -10.65 -1.81 -9.08
N LEU A 337 -10.97 -0.52 -9.22
CA LEU A 337 -11.22 0.37 -8.08
C LEU A 337 -12.69 0.28 -7.61
N GLN A 338 -13.07 -0.85 -7.03
CA GLN A 338 -14.43 -1.10 -6.54
C GLN A 338 -14.47 -2.15 -5.41
N SER A 339 -15.53 -2.17 -4.59
CA SER A 339 -15.66 -3.05 -3.43
C SER A 339 -15.44 -4.55 -3.72
N PRO A 340 -16.06 -5.18 -4.75
CA PRO A 340 -15.88 -6.61 -5.03
C PRO A 340 -14.42 -6.99 -5.31
N VAL A 341 -13.61 -6.05 -5.79
CA VAL A 341 -12.19 -6.26 -6.08
C VAL A 341 -11.36 -6.15 -4.80
N TYR A 342 -11.66 -5.20 -3.91
CA TYR A 342 -11.01 -5.16 -2.60
C TYR A 342 -11.38 -6.37 -1.72
N ARG A 343 -12.63 -6.85 -1.82
CA ARG A 343 -13.05 -8.12 -1.19
C ARG A 343 -12.25 -9.30 -1.73
N ALA A 344 -12.13 -9.44 -3.05
CA ALA A 344 -11.33 -10.47 -3.71
C ALA A 344 -9.87 -10.44 -3.25
N ARG A 345 -9.22 -9.28 -3.34
CA ARG A 345 -7.81 -9.08 -2.91
C ARG A 345 -7.60 -9.42 -1.44
N SER A 346 -8.56 -9.05 -0.58
CA SER A 346 -8.48 -9.33 0.85
C SER A 346 -8.72 -10.81 1.16
N ALA A 347 -9.69 -11.45 0.50
CA ALA A 347 -9.96 -12.87 0.66
C ALA A 347 -8.75 -13.73 0.26
N ALA A 348 -8.13 -13.42 -0.88
CA ALA A 348 -6.88 -14.02 -1.33
C ALA A 348 -5.74 -13.84 -0.31
N ALA A 349 -5.59 -12.63 0.24
CA ALA A 349 -4.57 -12.34 1.24
C ALA A 349 -4.79 -13.11 2.55
N TRP A 350 -6.03 -13.11 3.08
CA TRP A 350 -6.38 -13.88 4.28
C TRP A 350 -6.13 -15.37 4.09
N GLN A 351 -6.49 -15.91 2.91
CA GLN A 351 -6.24 -17.30 2.57
C GLN A 351 -4.75 -17.66 2.53
N ALA A 352 -3.89 -16.72 2.14
CA ALA A 352 -2.45 -16.91 2.18
C ALA A 352 -1.85 -16.87 3.60
N GLY A 353 -2.60 -16.32 4.58
CA GLY A 353 -2.22 -16.24 5.98
C GLY A 353 -1.59 -14.92 6.42
N VAL A 354 -1.94 -13.80 5.77
CA VAL A 354 -1.55 -12.46 6.27
C VAL A 354 -2.14 -12.21 7.66
N ASP A 355 -1.48 -11.36 8.45
CA ASP A 355 -1.94 -10.94 9.78
C ASP A 355 -2.90 -9.74 9.71
N GLY A 356 -2.99 -9.07 8.55
CA GLY A 356 -3.90 -7.96 8.32
C GLY A 356 -3.83 -7.36 6.91
N ILE A 357 -4.72 -6.40 6.66
CA ILE A 357 -4.82 -5.68 5.39
C ILE A 357 -4.37 -4.23 5.59
N TYR A 358 -3.64 -3.69 4.63
CA TYR A 358 -3.18 -2.30 4.66
C TYR A 358 -3.72 -1.55 3.43
N ILE A 359 -4.44 -0.46 3.63
CA ILE A 359 -5.05 0.34 2.55
C ILE A 359 -4.23 1.60 2.27
N PHE A 360 -3.90 1.84 1.01
CA PHE A 360 -3.15 3.04 0.60
C PHE A 360 -3.73 3.68 -0.67
N ASN A 361 -3.75 5.01 -0.72
CA ASN A 361 -4.28 5.79 -1.85
C ASN A 361 -5.76 5.51 -2.20
N GLU A 362 -6.53 4.93 -1.28
CA GLU A 362 -7.99 4.85 -1.37
C GLU A 362 -8.57 5.78 -0.29
N TYR A 363 -9.05 6.95 -0.72
CA TYR A 363 -9.41 8.05 0.18
C TYR A 363 -10.91 8.13 0.45
N ASN A 364 -11.74 7.33 -0.24
CA ASN A 364 -13.14 7.22 0.12
C ASN A 364 -13.27 6.37 1.38
N THR A 365 -13.14 7.01 2.54
CA THR A 365 -13.28 6.38 3.85
C THR A 365 -14.65 5.80 4.14
N ARG A 366 -15.63 6.00 3.24
CA ARG A 366 -16.99 5.46 3.34
C ARG A 366 -17.25 4.30 2.36
N SER A 367 -16.21 3.83 1.67
CA SER A 367 -16.28 2.64 0.81
C SER A 367 -16.80 1.43 1.59
N ARG A 368 -17.77 0.69 1.02
CA ARG A 368 -18.44 -0.45 1.69
C ARG A 368 -17.46 -1.53 2.12
N TYR A 369 -16.47 -1.83 1.28
CA TYR A 369 -15.49 -2.88 1.55
C TYR A 369 -14.73 -2.67 2.87
N LEU A 370 -14.54 -1.44 3.33
CA LEU A 370 -13.83 -1.17 4.59
C LEU A 370 -14.53 -1.80 5.80
N LYS A 371 -15.83 -2.09 5.73
CA LYS A 371 -16.60 -2.78 6.77
C LYS A 371 -16.66 -4.29 6.60
N GLU A 372 -15.97 -4.84 5.61
CA GLU A 372 -16.15 -6.23 5.16
C GLU A 372 -14.83 -7.00 5.12
N ILE A 373 -13.69 -6.31 4.93
CA ILE A 373 -12.39 -6.93 4.66
C ILE A 373 -11.58 -7.34 5.91
N GLY A 374 -12.09 -7.07 7.12
CA GLY A 374 -11.34 -7.32 8.36
C GLY A 374 -11.10 -8.79 8.71
N SER A 375 -11.72 -9.73 8.02
CA SER A 375 -11.45 -11.16 8.19
C SER A 375 -11.94 -11.98 6.99
N ALA A 376 -11.43 -13.20 6.84
CA ALA A 376 -11.92 -14.15 5.85
C ALA A 376 -13.42 -14.45 6.02
N ASP A 377 -13.89 -14.60 7.27
CA ASP A 377 -15.27 -14.98 7.57
C ASP A 377 -16.29 -13.98 7.05
N LYS A 378 -16.00 -12.67 7.16
CA LYS A 378 -16.87 -11.60 6.66
C LYS A 378 -16.96 -11.53 5.13
N LEU A 379 -16.10 -12.26 4.43
CA LEU A 379 -16.02 -12.29 2.97
C LEU A 379 -16.66 -13.55 2.37
N LYS A 380 -17.01 -14.56 3.18
CA LYS A 380 -17.53 -15.86 2.72
C LYS A 380 -18.81 -15.74 1.90
N ASP A 381 -19.71 -14.83 2.26
CA ASP A 381 -21.02 -14.63 1.63
C ASP A 381 -21.04 -13.47 0.61
N ARG A 382 -19.89 -12.83 0.36
CA ARG A 382 -19.82 -11.64 -0.49
C ARG A 382 -19.48 -11.97 -1.92
N ASN A 383 -19.97 -11.10 -2.82
CA ASN A 383 -19.52 -11.08 -4.20
C ASN A 383 -18.07 -10.60 -4.28
N LYS A 384 -17.29 -11.25 -5.15
CA LYS A 384 -15.87 -10.96 -5.35
C LYS A 384 -15.56 -10.96 -6.83
N LEU A 385 -14.67 -10.06 -7.25
CA LEU A 385 -14.15 -9.98 -8.60
C LEU A 385 -12.63 -10.08 -8.56
N TYR A 386 -12.12 -11.27 -8.84
CA TYR A 386 -10.70 -11.56 -8.86
C TYR A 386 -10.10 -11.21 -10.23
N PHE A 387 -8.90 -10.63 -10.24
CA PHE A 387 -8.15 -10.34 -11.46
C PHE A 387 -6.82 -11.10 -11.46
N ALA A 388 -6.33 -11.46 -12.64
CA ALA A 388 -4.97 -12.01 -12.79
C ALA A 388 -3.89 -11.03 -12.31
N THR A 389 -4.08 -9.74 -12.60
CA THR A 389 -3.13 -8.68 -12.23
C THR A 389 -3.88 -7.51 -11.61
N TYR A 390 -3.51 -7.09 -10.39
CA TYR A 390 -4.14 -5.95 -9.69
C TYR A 390 -3.31 -4.66 -9.73
N ARG A 391 -2.03 -4.75 -10.07
CA ARG A 391 -1.04 -3.65 -10.00
C ARG A 391 -0.27 -3.57 -11.31
N ASN A 392 -0.04 -2.36 -11.80
CA ASN A 392 0.70 -2.14 -13.05
C ASN A 392 1.78 -1.04 -12.90
N GLY A 393 2.34 -0.90 -11.69
CA GLY A 393 3.57 -0.13 -11.52
C GLY A 393 4.73 -0.88 -12.16
N ASN A 394 5.71 -0.15 -12.72
CA ASN A 394 6.87 -0.76 -13.35
C ASN A 394 8.00 -0.98 -12.31
N PRO A 395 8.34 -2.23 -11.95
CA PRO A 395 9.46 -2.51 -11.04
C PRO A 395 10.81 -2.04 -11.60
N ASN A 396 10.95 -1.95 -12.93
CA ASN A 396 12.15 -1.40 -13.56
C ASN A 396 12.34 0.09 -13.28
N SER A 397 11.36 0.79 -12.70
CA SER A 397 11.51 2.20 -12.36
C SER A 397 12.40 2.45 -11.13
N TYR A 398 12.74 1.41 -10.36
CA TYR A 398 13.56 1.52 -9.14
C TYR A 398 14.79 0.61 -9.13
N LEU A 399 14.79 -0.46 -9.94
CA LEU A 399 15.89 -1.42 -10.01
C LEU A 399 16.09 -1.88 -11.46
N PHE A 400 17.34 -1.96 -11.92
CA PHE A 400 17.65 -2.54 -13.23
C PHE A 400 17.15 -3.99 -13.31
N GLU A 401 16.52 -4.34 -14.42
CA GLU A 401 15.83 -5.63 -14.61
C GLU A 401 14.83 -5.99 -13.50
N GLY A 402 14.30 -5.00 -12.76
CA GLY A 402 13.37 -5.22 -11.64
C GLY A 402 12.15 -6.13 -11.93
N LYS A 403 11.71 -6.23 -13.19
CA LYS A 403 10.64 -7.15 -13.62
C LYS A 403 11.04 -8.62 -13.54
N SER A 404 12.32 -8.97 -13.59
CA SER A 404 12.79 -10.36 -13.48
C SER A 404 12.49 -10.99 -12.12
N TYR A 405 12.23 -10.17 -11.10
CA TYR A 405 11.81 -10.58 -9.77
C TYR A 405 10.28 -10.82 -9.65
N SER A 406 9.51 -10.65 -10.74
CA SER A 406 8.06 -10.84 -10.73
C SER A 406 7.69 -12.29 -11.00
N ASN A 407 6.97 -12.89 -10.05
CA ASN A 407 6.35 -14.22 -10.17
C ASN A 407 4.83 -14.13 -10.44
N LEU A 408 4.30 -12.91 -10.58
CA LEU A 408 2.87 -12.68 -10.87
C LEU A 408 2.60 -12.55 -12.37
N PRO A 409 1.39 -12.94 -12.83
CA PRO A 409 0.94 -12.61 -14.18
C PRO A 409 0.97 -11.10 -14.42
N ASP A 410 1.37 -10.70 -15.63
CA ASP A 410 1.35 -9.32 -16.11
C ASP A 410 0.37 -9.21 -17.30
N ILE A 411 -0.93 -9.39 -17.02
CA ILE A 411 -2.01 -9.30 -18.01
C ILE A 411 -2.88 -8.11 -17.62
N THR A 412 -2.74 -7.02 -18.37
CA THR A 412 -3.54 -5.82 -18.19
C THR A 412 -3.79 -5.16 -19.55
N PRO A 413 -4.76 -4.23 -19.66
CA PRO A 413 -5.03 -3.57 -20.94
C PRO A 413 -3.84 -2.78 -21.52
N THR A 414 -2.81 -2.47 -20.74
CA THR A 414 -1.58 -1.86 -21.26
C THR A 414 -0.45 -2.86 -21.50
N ASN A 415 -0.57 -4.09 -21.01
CA ASN A 415 0.36 -5.20 -21.23
C ASN A 415 -0.45 -6.40 -21.78
N PRO A 416 -1.02 -6.29 -23.00
CA PRO A 416 -1.84 -7.35 -23.57
C PRO A 416 -0.98 -8.54 -24.02
N HIS A 417 -1.62 -9.70 -24.12
CA HIS A 417 -0.99 -10.95 -24.57
C HIS A 417 -1.66 -11.45 -25.84
N VAL A 418 -0.86 -11.89 -26.81
CA VAL A 418 -1.40 -12.58 -27.99
C VAL A 418 -1.59 -14.05 -27.63
N ILE A 419 -2.79 -14.56 -27.86
CA ILE A 419 -3.15 -15.96 -27.61
C ILE A 419 -3.32 -16.67 -28.95
N ASP A 420 -2.77 -17.89 -29.03
CA ASP A 420 -2.92 -18.82 -30.13
C ASP A 420 -3.30 -20.21 -29.58
N SER A 421 -3.04 -21.28 -30.33
CA SER A 421 -3.33 -22.64 -29.91
C SER A 421 -2.48 -23.11 -28.72
N SER A 422 -1.36 -22.43 -28.45
CA SER A 422 -0.50 -22.66 -27.29
C SER A 422 -1.18 -22.14 -26.02
N PRO A 423 -1.34 -22.97 -24.97
CA PRO A 423 -2.02 -22.53 -23.76
C PRO A 423 -1.22 -21.49 -22.97
N LEU A 424 -1.83 -20.33 -22.74
CA LEU A 424 -1.38 -19.35 -21.75
C LEU A 424 -1.86 -19.79 -20.37
N LYS A 425 -0.91 -20.05 -19.46
CA LYS A 425 -1.20 -20.39 -18.06
C LYS A 425 -1.16 -19.15 -17.18
N VAL A 426 -2.21 -18.93 -16.41
CA VAL A 426 -2.40 -17.77 -15.55
C VAL A 426 -2.75 -18.23 -14.15
N GLN A 427 -2.03 -17.73 -13.16
CA GLN A 427 -2.24 -18.08 -11.75
C GLN A 427 -3.16 -17.05 -11.07
N PHE A 428 -4.16 -17.52 -10.33
CA PHE A 428 -5.06 -16.72 -9.52
C PHE A 428 -4.91 -17.11 -8.04
N GLU A 429 -4.75 -16.12 -7.16
CA GLU A 429 -4.99 -16.31 -5.73
C GLU A 429 -6.45 -16.02 -5.43
N LEU A 430 -7.18 -17.05 -5.00
CA LEU A 430 -8.55 -16.96 -4.52
C LEU A 430 -8.60 -17.11 -3.00
N GLY A 431 -9.65 -16.56 -2.39
CA GLY A 431 -9.98 -16.87 -1.00
C GLY A 431 -10.51 -18.29 -0.81
N ASP A 432 -11.07 -18.56 0.37
CA ASP A 432 -11.96 -19.70 0.58
C ASP A 432 -13.30 -19.42 -0.14
N GLU A 433 -13.51 -20.09 -1.26
CA GLU A 433 -14.75 -20.03 -2.04
C GLU A 433 -15.60 -21.31 -1.90
N SER A 434 -15.49 -22.02 -0.78
CA SER A 434 -16.26 -23.25 -0.51
C SER A 434 -17.77 -23.04 -0.39
N VAL A 435 -18.22 -21.83 -0.04
CA VAL A 435 -19.66 -21.48 -0.03
C VAL A 435 -20.18 -21.43 -1.47
N PRO A 436 -21.23 -22.19 -1.81
CA PRO A 436 -21.78 -22.23 -3.17
C PRO A 436 -22.05 -20.84 -3.75
N ALA A 437 -21.64 -20.64 -5.01
CA ALA A 437 -21.80 -19.39 -5.73
C ALA A 437 -22.00 -19.67 -7.24
N GLN A 438 -22.62 -18.73 -7.95
CA GLN A 438 -22.50 -18.69 -9.41
C GLN A 438 -21.14 -18.07 -9.75
N MET A 439 -20.36 -18.76 -10.57
CA MET A 439 -19.00 -18.33 -10.91
C MET A 439 -18.80 -18.26 -12.41
N ALA A 440 -18.15 -17.19 -12.84
CA ALA A 440 -17.82 -16.95 -14.24
C ALA A 440 -16.35 -16.59 -14.39
N PHE A 441 -15.70 -17.22 -15.38
CA PHE A 441 -14.41 -16.78 -15.88
C PHE A 441 -14.62 -15.85 -17.07
N ILE A 442 -14.02 -14.66 -17.01
CA ILE A 442 -14.27 -13.56 -17.93
C ILE A 442 -12.96 -13.19 -18.61
N LEU A 443 -12.95 -13.21 -19.94
CA LEU A 443 -11.85 -12.71 -20.76
C LEU A 443 -12.25 -11.41 -21.45
N TYR A 444 -11.39 -10.40 -21.40
CA TYR A 444 -11.49 -9.22 -22.26
C TYR A 444 -10.46 -9.33 -23.38
N SER A 445 -10.93 -9.42 -24.62
CA SER A 445 -10.08 -9.66 -25.79
C SER A 445 -10.58 -8.95 -27.04
N GLU A 446 -9.70 -8.76 -28.02
CA GLU A 446 -10.02 -8.25 -29.36
C GLU A 446 -9.52 -9.21 -30.45
N GLY A 447 -10.35 -9.39 -31.47
CA GLY A 447 -10.08 -10.26 -32.62
C GLY A 447 -10.57 -11.70 -32.42
N GLY A 448 -10.74 -12.42 -33.53
CA GLY A 448 -11.19 -13.81 -33.55
C GLY A 448 -12.69 -14.00 -33.24
N ASN A 449 -13.16 -15.25 -33.35
CA ASN A 449 -14.48 -15.65 -32.89
C ASN A 449 -14.39 -16.14 -31.43
N PRO A 450 -15.09 -15.50 -30.48
CA PRO A 450 -15.13 -15.88 -29.07
C PRO A 450 -15.39 -17.36 -28.78
N GLU A 451 -16.13 -18.06 -29.65
CA GLU A 451 -16.46 -19.48 -29.48
C GLU A 451 -15.26 -20.43 -29.65
N TYR A 452 -14.14 -19.94 -30.22
CA TYR A 452 -12.93 -20.73 -30.38
C TYR A 452 -11.96 -20.63 -29.19
N PHE A 453 -12.26 -19.79 -28.21
CA PHE A 453 -11.53 -19.83 -26.95
C PHE A 453 -11.81 -21.14 -26.21
N LYS A 454 -10.75 -21.71 -25.64
CA LYS A 454 -10.83 -22.79 -24.66
C LYS A 454 -10.24 -22.30 -23.36
N ALA A 455 -10.91 -22.64 -22.26
CA ALA A 455 -10.42 -22.35 -20.93
C ALA A 455 -10.55 -23.59 -20.04
N SER A 456 -9.60 -23.78 -19.14
CA SER A 456 -9.71 -24.76 -18.05
C SER A 456 -9.23 -24.16 -16.73
N LEU A 457 -9.83 -24.60 -15.63
CA LEU A 457 -9.45 -24.25 -14.26
C LEU A 457 -9.00 -25.51 -13.54
N ASN A 458 -7.74 -25.54 -13.09
CA ASN A 458 -7.14 -26.70 -12.41
C ASN A 458 -7.33 -28.02 -13.19
N GLY A 459 -7.23 -27.94 -14.52
CA GLY A 459 -7.43 -29.08 -15.43
C GLY A 459 -8.89 -29.40 -15.79
N THR A 460 -9.88 -28.76 -15.15
CA THR A 460 -11.29 -28.91 -15.50
C THR A 460 -11.67 -27.95 -16.62
N GLU A 461 -12.18 -28.45 -17.73
CA GLU A 461 -12.65 -27.61 -18.85
C GLU A 461 -13.81 -26.72 -18.42
N LEU A 462 -13.75 -25.44 -18.78
CA LEU A 462 -14.78 -24.46 -18.47
C LEU A 462 -15.76 -24.36 -19.65
N PRO A 463 -17.07 -24.62 -19.45
CA PRO A 463 -18.06 -24.47 -20.51
C PRO A 463 -18.18 -23.01 -20.96
N PHE A 464 -18.11 -22.77 -22.26
CA PHE A 464 -18.44 -21.47 -22.84
C PHE A 464 -19.92 -21.13 -22.57
N LEU A 465 -20.18 -19.94 -22.06
CA LEU A 465 -21.54 -19.46 -21.80
C LEU A 465 -22.01 -18.53 -22.91
N LYS A 466 -21.27 -17.45 -23.16
CA LYS A 466 -21.63 -16.43 -24.13
C LYS A 466 -20.49 -15.46 -24.39
N ASN A 467 -20.72 -14.62 -25.38
CA ASN A 467 -19.95 -13.42 -25.60
C ASN A 467 -20.82 -12.17 -25.44
N VAL A 468 -20.25 -11.10 -24.91
CA VAL A 468 -20.87 -9.79 -24.78
C VAL A 468 -20.11 -8.79 -25.66
N LYS A 469 -20.83 -8.20 -26.63
CA LYS A 469 -20.35 -7.14 -27.53
C LYS A 469 -19.08 -7.48 -28.35
N ASN A 470 -18.80 -8.75 -28.61
CA ASN A 470 -17.59 -9.23 -29.28
C ASN A 470 -16.27 -8.89 -28.55
N GLU A 471 -16.33 -8.48 -27.29
CA GLU A 471 -15.17 -8.06 -26.50
C GLU A 471 -14.98 -8.89 -25.22
N ILE A 472 -16.09 -9.36 -24.63
CA ILE A 472 -16.08 -10.10 -23.38
C ILE A 472 -16.53 -11.54 -23.61
N THR A 473 -15.64 -12.49 -23.40
CA THR A 473 -15.94 -13.93 -23.47
C THR A 473 -16.14 -14.47 -22.07
N VAL A 474 -17.24 -15.19 -21.84
CA VAL A 474 -17.64 -15.68 -20.52
C VAL A 474 -17.73 -17.20 -20.53
N PHE A 475 -17.09 -17.83 -19.54
CA PHE A 475 -17.19 -19.26 -19.26
C PHE A 475 -17.80 -19.48 -17.88
N SER A 476 -18.57 -20.56 -17.70
CA SER A 476 -19.01 -20.99 -16.37
C SER A 476 -17.87 -21.70 -15.65
N ILE A 477 -17.74 -21.47 -14.35
CA ILE A 477 -16.82 -22.21 -13.49
C ILE A 477 -17.60 -23.21 -12.65
N PRO A 478 -17.37 -24.53 -12.81
CA PRO A 478 -17.91 -25.53 -11.90
C PRO A 478 -17.31 -25.36 -10.50
N GLN A 479 -18.15 -25.33 -9.46
CA GLN A 479 -17.74 -25.07 -8.08
C GLN A 479 -16.64 -26.02 -7.60
N GLU A 480 -16.72 -27.29 -7.98
CA GLU A 480 -15.78 -28.36 -7.63
C GLU A 480 -14.38 -28.20 -8.24
N SER A 481 -14.26 -27.38 -9.28
CA SER A 481 -12.96 -27.09 -9.91
C SER A 481 -12.14 -26.03 -9.17
N VAL A 482 -12.76 -25.31 -8.23
CA VAL A 482 -12.14 -24.18 -7.51
C VAL A 482 -11.41 -24.66 -6.26
N LEU A 483 -10.13 -24.32 -6.16
CA LEU A 483 -9.32 -24.55 -4.96
C LEU A 483 -9.32 -23.32 -4.07
N SER A 484 -9.16 -23.51 -2.76
CA SER A 484 -8.82 -22.41 -1.86
C SER A 484 -7.36 -22.00 -2.08
N GLY A 485 -7.09 -20.71 -2.25
CA GLY A 485 -5.74 -20.20 -2.53
C GLY A 485 -5.39 -20.26 -4.01
N MET A 486 -4.29 -20.93 -4.35
CA MET A 486 -3.75 -20.92 -5.71
C MET A 486 -4.60 -21.75 -6.68
N ASN A 487 -4.91 -21.15 -7.83
CA ASN A 487 -5.63 -21.76 -8.93
C ASN A 487 -4.91 -21.47 -10.25
N GLU A 488 -4.78 -22.47 -11.11
CA GLU A 488 -4.23 -22.30 -12.46
C GLU A 488 -5.37 -22.28 -13.49
N VAL A 489 -5.44 -21.19 -14.26
CA VAL A 489 -6.28 -21.09 -15.44
C VAL A 489 -5.42 -21.29 -16.68
N SER A 490 -5.85 -22.14 -17.59
CA SER A 490 -5.25 -22.29 -18.92
C SER A 490 -6.18 -21.69 -19.97
N ILE A 491 -5.66 -20.84 -20.85
CA ILE A 491 -6.40 -20.16 -21.92
C ILE A 491 -5.73 -20.48 -23.25
N SER A 492 -6.47 -20.97 -24.24
CA SER A 492 -5.98 -21.11 -25.61
C SER A 492 -7.05 -20.72 -26.63
N TYR A 493 -6.62 -20.53 -27.87
CA TYR A 493 -7.48 -20.15 -28.97
C TYR A 493 -7.32 -21.15 -30.13
N ASN A 494 -8.35 -21.95 -30.37
CA ASN A 494 -8.25 -23.14 -31.23
C ASN A 494 -8.56 -22.84 -32.71
N GLN A 495 -7.81 -21.92 -33.32
CA GLN A 495 -7.89 -21.64 -34.75
C GLN A 495 -6.55 -21.10 -35.28
N GLU A 496 -5.85 -21.90 -36.09
CA GLU A 496 -4.43 -21.69 -36.46
C GLU A 496 -4.11 -20.37 -37.18
N LYS A 497 -5.10 -19.67 -37.77
CA LYS A 497 -4.86 -18.50 -38.63
C LYS A 497 -5.16 -17.15 -37.98
N ASP A 498 -5.86 -17.14 -36.85
CA ASP A 498 -6.33 -15.91 -36.21
C ASP A 498 -5.50 -15.64 -34.95
N LYS A 499 -5.01 -14.41 -34.80
CA LYS A 499 -4.35 -13.94 -33.58
C LYS A 499 -5.34 -13.17 -32.76
N VAL A 500 -5.57 -13.59 -31.52
CA VAL A 500 -6.46 -12.88 -30.59
C VAL A 500 -5.62 -12.19 -29.53
N THR A 501 -5.97 -10.94 -29.23
CA THR A 501 -5.27 -10.14 -28.22
C THR A 501 -6.09 -10.17 -26.94
N LEU A 502 -5.55 -10.77 -25.88
CA LEU A 502 -6.09 -10.76 -24.53
C LEU A 502 -5.61 -9.50 -23.77
N PHE A 503 -6.55 -8.69 -23.31
CA PHE A 503 -6.27 -7.50 -22.51
C PHE A 503 -6.46 -7.73 -21.02
N ASP A 504 -7.40 -8.58 -20.61
CA ASP A 504 -7.65 -8.84 -19.19
C ASP A 504 -8.30 -10.19 -18.94
N SER A 505 -8.17 -10.70 -17.71
CA SER A 505 -8.87 -11.89 -17.25
C SER A 505 -9.29 -11.77 -15.79
N ALA A 506 -10.53 -12.20 -15.52
CA ALA A 506 -11.14 -12.08 -14.21
C ALA A 506 -12.03 -13.27 -13.86
N ILE A 507 -12.20 -13.52 -12.56
CA ILE A 507 -13.15 -14.49 -12.02
C ILE A 507 -14.18 -13.72 -11.18
N LEU A 508 -15.44 -13.76 -11.61
CA LEU A 508 -16.56 -13.28 -10.82
C LEU A 508 -17.08 -14.43 -9.95
N VAL A 509 -17.17 -14.19 -8.65
CA VAL A 509 -17.89 -15.04 -7.70
C VAL A 509 -19.12 -14.28 -7.23
N GLN A 510 -20.31 -14.77 -7.60
CA GLN A 510 -21.59 -14.15 -7.28
C GLN A 510 -22.40 -15.01 -6.30
N ARG A 511 -22.81 -14.37 -5.20
CA ARG A 511 -23.69 -14.92 -4.15
C ARG A 511 -24.93 -14.05 -3.94
N ASP A 512 -24.82 -12.75 -4.17
CA ASP A 512 -25.90 -11.77 -4.08
C ASP A 512 -26.18 -11.19 -5.47
N SER A 513 -27.37 -11.43 -6.03
CA SER A 513 -27.78 -10.87 -7.32
C SER A 513 -28.08 -9.37 -7.27
N ASP A 514 -28.29 -8.81 -6.09
CA ASP A 514 -28.64 -7.41 -5.90
C ASP A 514 -27.48 -6.55 -5.41
N ASP A 515 -26.26 -7.09 -5.31
CA ASP A 515 -25.09 -6.29 -4.96
C ASP A 515 -24.85 -5.22 -6.04
N PRO A 516 -24.98 -3.92 -5.70
CA PRO A 516 -24.97 -2.83 -6.67
C PRO A 516 -23.64 -2.68 -7.42
N ASP A 517 -22.52 -3.17 -6.86
CA ASP A 517 -21.21 -3.07 -7.53
C ASP A 517 -21.02 -4.16 -8.60
N THR A 518 -21.79 -5.26 -8.53
CA THR A 518 -21.62 -6.41 -9.44
C THR A 518 -22.86 -6.76 -10.24
N LYS A 519 -24.03 -6.19 -9.93
CA LYS A 519 -25.31 -6.53 -10.55
C LYS A 519 -25.27 -6.46 -12.08
N GLU A 520 -24.74 -5.39 -12.65
CA GLU A 520 -24.62 -5.25 -14.11
C GLU A 520 -23.75 -6.36 -14.72
N LEU A 521 -22.54 -6.57 -14.15
CA LEU A 521 -21.63 -7.60 -14.63
C LEU A 521 -22.23 -9.01 -14.49
N ALA A 522 -22.87 -9.29 -13.36
CA ALA A 522 -23.47 -10.58 -13.11
C ALA A 522 -24.66 -10.88 -14.05
N ASN A 523 -25.52 -9.89 -14.31
CA ASN A 523 -26.59 -10.03 -15.30
C ASN A 523 -26.00 -10.28 -16.70
N LEU A 524 -24.92 -9.57 -17.04
CA LEU A 524 -24.19 -9.79 -18.29
C LEU A 524 -23.48 -11.15 -18.35
N CYS A 525 -23.13 -11.78 -17.23
CA CYS A 525 -22.54 -13.13 -17.19
C CYS A 525 -23.57 -14.26 -17.17
N PHE A 526 -24.66 -14.11 -16.41
CA PHE A 526 -25.58 -15.22 -16.09
C PHE A 526 -27.01 -15.04 -16.64
N GLY A 527 -27.40 -13.82 -17.03
CA GLY A 527 -28.75 -13.54 -17.56
C GLY A 527 -29.83 -13.37 -16.50
N ASN A 528 -29.43 -13.05 -15.26
CA ASN A 528 -30.32 -12.79 -14.13
C ASN A 528 -31.09 -11.46 -14.25
#